data_AF-A7SY01-F1
#
_entry.id   AF-A7SY01-F1
#
_cell.length_a   1.000
_cell.length_b   1.000
_cell.length_c   1.000
_cell.angle_alpha   90.00
_cell.angle_beta   90.00
_cell.angle_gamma   90.00
#
_symmetry.space_group_name_H-M   'P 1'
#
loop_
_entity.id
_entity.type
_entity.pdbx_description
1 polymer ?
#
loop_
_entity_poly.entity_id
_entity_poly.type
_entity_poly.pdbx_seq_one_letter_code
_entity_poly.pdbx_strand_id
1 'polypeptide(L)'
;DIDECASDPCQNGATCNDGLNNYTCACISGFTGTNCETNIDECASDPCQNGATCNDGLNNYTCACIFGFTGTNCETSKSYIEQ
;
A
#
# COMPACT_ATOMS: atom_id res chain seq x y z
N ASP A 1 0.82 17.62 31.49
CA ASP A 1 1.07 16.64 30.43
C ASP A 1 1.62 15.37 30.97
N ILE A 2 1.00 14.29 30.51
CA ILE A 2 1.60 12.97 30.38
C ILE A 2 2.07 12.92 28.92
N ASP A 3 3.27 12.41 28.68
CA ASP A 3 3.75 12.18 27.30
C ASP A 3 3.13 10.86 26.82
N GLU A 4 2.13 10.96 25.95
CA GLU A 4 1.45 9.80 25.37
C GLU A 4 2.28 9.10 24.30
N CYS A 5 3.33 9.75 23.78
CA CYS A 5 4.29 9.16 22.84
C CYS A 5 5.41 8.37 23.52
N ALA A 6 5.58 8.47 24.85
CA ALA A 6 6.65 7.81 25.60
C ALA A 6 6.68 6.27 25.48
N SER A 7 5.59 5.65 25.01
CA SER A 7 5.50 4.20 24.78
C SER A 7 5.76 3.77 23.34
N ASP A 8 6.15 4.69 22.46
CA ASP A 8 6.33 4.49 21.03
C ASP A 8 5.14 3.76 20.36
N PRO A 9 3.91 4.29 20.48
CA PRO A 9 2.71 3.59 20.01
C PRO A 9 2.62 3.48 18.48
N CYS A 10 3.26 4.40 17.74
CA CYS A 10 3.19 4.47 16.29
C CYS A 10 4.16 3.47 15.63
N GLN A 11 3.65 2.65 14.72
CA GLN A 11 4.38 1.58 14.05
C GLN A 11 4.86 1.99 12.65
N ASN A 12 5.63 1.12 12.00
CA ASN A 12 6.00 1.23 10.59
C ASN A 12 6.66 2.58 10.20
N GLY A 13 7.44 3.16 11.11
CA GLY A 13 8.17 4.41 10.88
C GLY A 13 7.29 5.66 10.92
N ALA A 14 6.07 5.57 11.42
CA ALA A 14 5.19 6.72 11.63
C ALA A 14 5.70 7.66 12.75
N THR A 15 5.37 8.94 12.62
CA THR A 15 5.72 9.96 13.62
C THR A 15 4.63 10.08 14.67
N CYS A 16 4.97 9.92 15.94
CA CYS A 16 4.05 10.18 17.05
C CYS A 16 3.98 11.68 17.36
N ASN A 17 2.76 12.21 17.49
CA ASN A 17 2.49 13.57 17.94
C ASN A 17 1.72 13.50 19.27
N ASP A 18 2.35 14.02 20.32
CA ASP A 18 1.76 14.15 21.65
C ASP A 18 0.63 15.18 21.66
N GLY A 19 -0.39 14.93 22.49
CA GLY A 19 -1.62 15.72 22.54
C GLY A 19 -2.15 15.85 23.97
N LEU A 20 -3.38 16.34 24.12
CA LEU A 20 -3.97 16.48 25.46
C LEU A 20 -4.72 15.19 25.85
N ASN A 21 -4.07 14.32 26.63
CA ASN A 21 -4.58 12.99 27.02
C ASN A 21 -4.80 12.06 25.81
N ASN A 22 -4.10 12.29 24.70
CA ASN A 22 -4.10 11.43 23.52
C ASN A 22 -2.83 11.63 22.71
N TYR A 23 -2.52 10.67 21.85
CA TYR A 23 -1.54 10.83 20.77
C TYR A 23 -2.18 10.67 19.39
N THR A 24 -1.53 11.22 18.38
CA THR A 24 -1.86 10.95 16.97
C THR A 24 -0.62 10.45 16.21
N CYS A 25 -0.79 9.40 15.42
CA CYS A 25 0.27 8.89 14.55
C CYS A 25 0.13 9.47 13.14
N ALA A 26 1.19 10.13 12.66
CA ALA A 26 1.31 10.53 11.27
C ALA A 26 1.94 9.39 10.48
N CYS A 27 1.10 8.60 9.81
CA CYS A 27 1.53 7.47 9.01
C CYS A 27 2.37 7.89 7.81
N ILE A 28 3.38 7.11 7.48
CA ILE A 28 4.02 7.20 6.18
C ILE A 28 3.08 6.64 5.10
N SER A 29 3.26 7.06 3.85
CA SER A 29 2.47 6.56 2.72
C SER A 29 2.53 5.02 2.65
N GLY A 30 1.38 4.39 2.42
CA GLY A 30 1.23 2.93 2.41
C GLY A 30 0.76 2.32 3.74
N PHE A 31 0.70 3.07 4.84
CA PHE A 31 0.17 2.57 6.11
C PHE A 31 -1.07 3.34 6.59
N THR A 32 -1.92 2.64 7.33
CA THR A 32 -3.14 3.15 7.95
C THR A 32 -3.40 2.50 9.32
N GLY A 33 -4.46 2.92 9.99
CA GLY A 33 -4.79 2.52 11.36
C GLY A 33 -4.41 3.59 12.39
N THR A 34 -4.89 3.44 13.62
CA THR A 34 -4.62 4.40 14.70
C THR A 34 -3.13 4.50 15.00
N ASN A 35 -2.43 3.38 14.88
CA ASN A 35 -1.01 3.25 15.16
C ASN A 35 -0.19 3.04 13.88
N CYS A 36 -0.78 3.27 12.70
CA CYS A 36 -0.16 3.00 11.41
C CYS A 36 0.29 1.53 11.25
N GLU A 37 -0.44 0.60 11.88
CA GLU A 37 -0.10 -0.81 11.98
C GLU A 37 -0.50 -1.63 10.74
N THR A 38 -1.36 -1.07 9.89
CA THR A 38 -1.95 -1.79 8.75
C THR A 38 -1.34 -1.32 7.44
N ASN A 39 -0.78 -2.23 6.65
CA ASN A 39 -0.44 -1.94 5.25
C ASN A 39 -1.73 -1.71 4.45
N ILE A 40 -1.75 -0.67 3.62
CA ILE A 40 -2.87 -0.42 2.72
C ILE A 40 -2.82 -1.48 1.63
N ASP A 41 -3.92 -2.21 1.44
CA ASP A 41 -4.05 -3.16 0.34
C ASP A 41 -4.31 -2.39 -0.96
N GLU A 42 -3.25 -2.21 -1.75
CA GLU A 42 -3.37 -1.52 -3.05
C GLU A 42 -4.05 -2.37 -4.12
N CYS A 43 -4.20 -3.68 -3.88
CA CYS A 43 -4.95 -4.59 -4.73
C CYS A 43 -6.46 -4.58 -4.44
N ALA A 44 -6.93 -3.95 -3.36
CA ALA A 44 -8.34 -3.96 -2.96
C ALA A 44 -9.31 -3.36 -3.99
N SER A 45 -8.81 -2.56 -4.94
CA SER A 45 -9.60 -1.99 -6.05
C SER A 45 -9.60 -2.85 -7.32
N ASP A 46 -8.98 -4.03 -7.29
CA ASP A 46 -8.76 -4.92 -8.43
C ASP A 46 -8.15 -4.21 -9.65
N PRO A 47 -6.98 -3.54 -9.52
CA PRO A 47 -6.44 -2.71 -10.59
C PRO A 47 -5.92 -3.53 -11.80
N CYS A 48 -5.57 -4.80 -11.59
CA CYS A 48 -5.01 -5.66 -12.62
C CYS A 48 -6.10 -6.26 -13.52
N GLN A 49 -5.94 -6.10 -14.83
CA GLN A 49 -6.90 -6.53 -15.84
C GLN A 49 -6.52 -7.87 -16.47
N ASN A 50 -7.41 -8.40 -17.31
CA ASN A 50 -7.15 -9.55 -18.19
C ASN A 50 -6.66 -10.82 -17.45
N GLY A 51 -7.15 -11.02 -16.23
CA GLY A 51 -6.83 -12.19 -15.40
C GLY A 51 -5.44 -12.15 -14.75
N ALA A 52 -4.75 -11.01 -14.79
CA ALA A 52 -3.47 -10.85 -14.12
C ALA A 52 -3.60 -10.98 -12.60
N THR A 53 -2.54 -11.49 -11.96
CA THR A 53 -2.46 -11.56 -10.49
C THR A 53 -1.95 -10.23 -9.94
N CYS A 54 -2.73 -9.60 -9.06
CA CYS A 54 -2.28 -8.43 -8.31
C CYS A 54 -1.42 -8.86 -7.12
N ASN A 55 -0.27 -8.22 -6.95
CA ASN A 55 0.58 -8.38 -5.79
C ASN A 55 0.63 -7.03 -5.07
N ASP A 56 0.14 -7.02 -3.83
CA ASP A 56 0.21 -5.89 -2.92
C ASP A 56 1.68 -5.55 -2.61
N GLY A 57 1.94 -4.26 -2.40
CA GLY A 57 3.27 -3.77 -2.09
C GLY A 57 3.20 -2.70 -1.00
N LEU A 58 4.20 -1.83 -0.94
CA LEU A 58 4.17 -0.70 -0.01
C LEU A 58 3.87 0.57 -0.78
N ASN A 59 2.66 1.12 -0.60
CA ASN A 59 2.18 2.30 -1.32
C ASN A 59 2.23 2.12 -2.85
N ASN A 60 2.15 0.88 -3.32
CA ASN A 60 2.23 0.51 -4.72
C ASN A 60 1.85 -0.96 -4.91
N TYR A 61 1.27 -1.31 -6.04
CA TYR A 61 0.99 -2.70 -6.43
C TYR A 61 1.78 -3.10 -7.68
N THR A 62 1.84 -4.40 -7.95
CA THR A 62 2.36 -4.94 -9.23
C THR A 62 1.42 -5.98 -9.83
N CYS A 63 1.19 -5.90 -11.14
CA CYS A 63 0.40 -6.88 -11.86
C CYS A 63 1.29 -7.90 -12.58
N ALA A 64 1.15 -9.17 -12.22
CA ALA A 64 1.77 -10.27 -12.96
C ALA A 64 0.89 -10.63 -14.16
N CYS A 65 1.24 -10.08 -15.33
CA CYS A 65 0.47 -10.29 -16.57
C CYS A 65 0.55 -11.73 -17.06
N ILE A 66 -0.59 -12.24 -17.53
CA ILE A 66 -0.64 -13.49 -18.29
C ILE A 66 0.04 -13.29 -19.65
N PHE A 67 0.57 -14.37 -20.22
CA PHE A 67 1.14 -14.38 -21.57
C PHE A 67 0.17 -13.74 -22.59
N GLY A 68 0.70 -12.83 -23.41
CA GLY A 68 -0.10 -12.06 -24.36
C GLY A 68 -0.64 -10.73 -23.84
N PHE A 69 -0.38 -10.33 -22.58
CA PHE A 69 -0.74 -9.02 -22.04
C PHE A 69 0.47 -8.24 -21.51
N THR A 70 0.33 -6.91 -21.44
CA THR A 70 1.35 -5.96 -20.96
C THR A 70 0.69 -4.66 -20.47
N GLY A 71 1.50 -3.76 -19.91
CA GLY A 71 1.03 -2.52 -19.28
C GLY A 71 1.07 -2.63 -17.75
N THR A 72 0.98 -1.50 -17.06
CA THR A 72 1.02 -1.45 -15.59
C THR A 72 -0.10 -2.29 -14.98
N ASN A 73 -1.27 -2.29 -15.63
CA ASN A 73 -2.46 -3.00 -15.21
C ASN A 73 -2.75 -4.21 -16.11
N CYS A 74 -1.78 -4.64 -16.93
CA CYS A 74 -1.96 -5.69 -17.93
C CYS A 74 -3.12 -5.43 -18.92
N GLU A 75 -3.42 -4.16 -19.18
CA GLU A 75 -4.56 -3.69 -19.96
C GLU A 75 -4.36 -3.83 -21.49
N THR A 76 -3.12 -4.02 -21.94
CA THR A 76 -2.77 -4.04 -23.36
C THR A 76 -2.47 -5.45 -23.85
N SER A 77 -3.21 -5.92 -24.86
CA SER A 77 -2.91 -7.18 -25.55
C SER A 77 -1.67 -7.03 -26.43
N LYS A 78 -0.72 -7.94 -26.31
CA LYS A 78 0.41 -8.10 -27.24
C LYS A 78 -0.13 -8.70 -28.54
N SER A 79 -0.31 -7.88 -29.56
CA SER A 79 -0.60 -8.35 -30.91
C SER A 79 0.66 -9.01 -31.45
N TYR A 80 0.73 -10.34 -31.42
CA TYR A 80 1.87 -11.13 -31.86
C TYR A 80 2.37 -10.70 -33.25
N ILE A 81 3.50 -9.98 -33.31
CA ILE A 81 4.59 -10.24 -34.26
C ILE A 81 5.91 -9.88 -33.54
N GLU A 82 6.38 -10.71 -32.63
CA GLU A 82 7.80 -10.74 -32.34
C GLU A 82 8.31 -12.15 -32.65
N GLN A 83 9.28 -12.16 -33.56
CA GLN A 83 9.93 -13.32 -34.20
C GLN A 83 10.74 -14.13 -33.19
#